data_AF-A0A9N9RAT7-F1
#
_entry.id   AF-A0A9N9RAT7-F1
#
_cell.length_a   1.000
_cell.length_b   1.000
_cell.length_c   1.000
_cell.angle_alpha   90.00
_cell.angle_beta   90.00
_cell.angle_gamma   90.00
#
_symmetry.space_group_name_H-M   'P 1'
#
loop_
_entity.id
_entity.type
_entity.pdbx_description
1 polymer ?
#
loop_
_entity_poly.entity_id
_entity_poly.type
_entity_poly.pdbx_seq_one_letter_code
_entity_poly.pdbx_strand_id
1 'polypeptide(L)'
;MHQACPSFKIPSVDTLKAQFDAFFSTMHLKFENIFDNISHLALTCDIWSEMMTVTSYLGVTAHYLHDDRLVSRCIAVALDQRHTGDYIADKLREICAGMHISLEKITAVVTDNGSNMTAGIANFLEKNKHLPCFAHTINLIAESAMSVNDFSSLVSKVRDIVKFFKSSVILSDSLRQKQTGSQPLKLI
;
A
#
# COMPACT_ATOMS: atom_id res chain seq x y z
N MET A 1 32.41 -9.41 28.29
CA MET A 1 31.46 -8.89 27.28
C MET A 1 32.20 -7.81 26.50
N HIS A 2 32.75 -8.15 25.33
CA HIS A 2 33.54 -7.20 24.54
C HIS A 2 32.58 -6.29 23.76
N GLN A 3 32.60 -5.00 24.07
CA GLN A 3 31.81 -4.00 23.36
C GLN A 3 32.48 -3.74 22.00
N ALA A 4 31.77 -3.98 20.89
CA ALA A 4 32.32 -3.89 19.54
C ALA A 4 32.81 -2.49 19.14
N CYS A 5 32.41 -1.44 19.86
CA CYS A 5 32.92 -0.09 19.68
C CYS A 5 32.77 0.75 20.98
N PRO A 6 33.79 0.80 21.86
CA PRO A 6 33.72 1.49 23.16
C PRO A 6 33.50 3.00 23.06
N SER A 7 33.82 3.61 21.92
CA SER A 7 33.69 5.05 21.67
C SER A 7 32.31 5.45 21.11
N PHE A 8 31.47 4.49 20.73
CA PHE A 8 30.15 4.78 20.18
C PHE A 8 29.18 5.17 21.30
N LYS A 9 28.70 6.43 21.27
CA LYS A 9 27.64 6.90 22.15
C LYS A 9 26.31 6.78 21.45
N ILE A 10 25.37 6.07 22.08
CA ILE A 10 23.99 5.95 21.56
C ILE A 10 23.37 7.36 21.57
N PRO A 11 22.84 7.85 20.43
CA PRO A 11 22.20 9.15 20.37
C PRO A 11 20.92 9.16 21.23
N SER A 12 20.59 10.33 21.79
CA SER A 12 19.32 10.51 22.49
C SER A 12 18.15 10.47 21.51
N VAL A 13 16.93 10.26 22.03
CA VAL A 13 15.70 10.34 21.23
C VAL A 13 15.60 11.70 20.53
N ASP A 14 15.95 12.79 21.21
CA ASP A 14 15.92 14.13 20.62
C ASP A 14 16.97 14.30 19.52
N THR A 15 18.15 13.70 19.70
CA THR A 15 19.19 13.69 18.66
C THR A 15 18.71 12.93 17.43
N LEU A 16 18.08 11.77 17.62
CA LEU A 16 17.52 10.97 16.53
C LEU A 16 16.40 11.74 15.82
N LYS A 17 15.45 12.34 16.55
CA LYS A 17 14.38 13.15 15.97
C LYS A 17 14.94 14.27 15.11
N ALA A 18 15.87 15.06 15.64
CA ALA A 18 16.50 16.14 14.89
C ALA A 18 17.23 15.64 13.63
N GLN A 19 17.88 14.47 13.69
CA GLN A 19 18.51 13.85 12.52
C GLN A 19 17.48 13.37 11.49
N PHE A 20 16.36 12.78 11.92
CA PHE A 20 15.28 12.38 11.03
C PHE A 20 14.60 13.59 10.37
N ASP A 21 14.35 14.66 11.12
CA ASP A 21 13.75 15.90 10.59
C ASP A 21 14.67 16.55 9.56
N ALA A 22 15.97 16.61 9.84
CA ALA A 22 16.97 17.12 8.89
C ALA A 22 17.08 16.24 7.64
N PHE A 23 17.07 14.92 7.82
CA PHE A 23 17.07 13.97 6.71
C PHE A 23 15.81 14.10 5.84
N PHE A 24 14.64 14.18 6.48
CA PHE A 24 13.36 14.36 5.80
C PHE A 24 13.37 15.66 4.99
N SER A 25 13.75 16.78 5.60
CA SER A 25 13.83 18.09 4.92
C SER A 25 14.76 18.05 3.71
N THR A 26 15.93 17.41 3.85
CA THR A 26 16.89 17.24 2.76
C THR A 26 16.32 16.38 1.62
N MET A 27 15.64 15.28 1.96
CA MET A 27 15.01 14.39 0.99
C MET A 27 13.83 15.06 0.30
N HIS A 28 13.07 15.88 1.03
CA HIS A 28 11.95 16.63 0.51
C HIS A 28 12.39 17.58 -0.61
N LEU A 29 13.40 18.41 -0.35
CA LEU A 29 14.00 19.31 -1.36
C LEU A 29 14.50 18.56 -2.60
N LYS A 30 15.08 17.36 -2.42
CA LYS A 30 15.49 16.51 -3.55
C LYS A 30 14.29 16.04 -4.36
N PHE A 31 13.20 15.66 -3.71
CA PHE A 31 11.98 15.24 -4.40
C PHE A 31 11.31 16.39 -5.12
N GLU A 32 11.24 17.58 -4.53
CA GLU A 32 10.75 18.77 -5.24
C GLU A 32 11.52 18.99 -6.53
N ASN A 33 12.86 18.99 -6.46
CA ASN A 33 13.69 19.14 -7.65
C ASN A 33 13.47 18.03 -8.69
N ILE A 34 13.28 16.78 -8.26
CA ILE A 34 12.96 15.68 -9.19
C ILE A 34 11.60 15.92 -9.85
N PHE A 35 10.57 16.23 -9.06
CA PHE A 35 9.21 16.41 -9.55
C PHE A 35 9.07 17.64 -10.45
N ASP A 36 9.90 18.66 -10.27
CA ASP A 36 10.03 19.79 -11.19
C ASP A 36 10.58 19.38 -12.56
N ASN A 37 11.56 18.50 -12.58
CA ASN A 37 12.29 18.12 -13.80
C ASN A 37 11.66 16.97 -14.58
N ILE A 38 10.74 16.20 -13.99
CA ILE A 38 9.98 15.20 -14.75
C ILE A 38 8.84 15.85 -15.53
N SER A 39 8.54 15.29 -16.71
CA SER A 39 7.41 15.72 -17.54
C SER A 39 6.11 15.00 -17.15
N HIS A 40 6.21 13.74 -16.76
CA HIS A 40 5.06 12.86 -16.57
C HIS A 40 5.29 11.90 -15.40
N LEU A 41 4.22 11.58 -14.68
CA LEU A 41 4.20 10.54 -13.66
C LEU A 41 2.83 9.84 -13.60
N ALA A 42 2.84 8.60 -13.13
CA ALA A 42 1.63 7.88 -12.76
C ALA A 42 1.56 7.75 -11.24
N LEU A 43 0.35 7.78 -10.68
CA LEU A 43 0.13 7.50 -9.28
C LEU A 43 -0.49 6.11 -9.12
N THR A 44 -0.13 5.41 -8.05
CA THR A 44 -0.94 4.31 -7.52
C THR A 44 -1.40 4.68 -6.12
N CYS A 45 -2.67 4.42 -5.83
CA CYS A 45 -3.27 4.77 -4.55
C CYS A 45 -3.96 3.56 -3.95
N ASP A 46 -3.75 3.35 -2.66
CA ASP A 46 -4.37 2.28 -1.89
C ASP A 46 -4.80 2.81 -0.52
N ILE A 47 -5.93 2.31 -0.02
CA ILE A 47 -6.38 2.57 1.35
C ILE A 47 -6.45 1.24 2.07
N TRP A 48 -5.66 1.11 3.13
CA TRP A 48 -5.74 -0.01 4.06
C TRP A 48 -6.07 0.47 5.46
N SER A 49 -6.73 -0.38 6.22
CA SER A 49 -7.01 -0.16 7.65
C SER A 49 -6.10 -1.06 8.47
N GLU A 50 -5.31 -0.45 9.36
CA GLU A 50 -4.55 -1.17 10.38
C GLU A 50 -5.53 -1.62 11.48
N MET A 51 -5.67 -2.93 11.64
CA MET A 51 -6.70 -3.51 12.51
C MET A 51 -6.44 -3.25 13.99
N MET A 52 -5.17 -3.15 14.39
CA MET A 52 -4.80 -2.97 15.80
C MET A 52 -5.06 -1.56 16.31
N THR A 53 -4.85 -0.55 15.46
CA THR A 53 -5.01 0.86 15.82
C THR A 53 -6.32 1.46 15.31
N VAL A 54 -7.08 0.71 14.51
CA VAL A 54 -8.30 1.17 13.82
C VAL A 54 -8.03 2.45 13.00
N THR A 55 -6.78 2.60 12.53
CA THR A 55 -6.33 3.74 11.74
C THR A 55 -6.29 3.32 10.29
N SER A 56 -6.91 4.11 9.42
CA SER A 56 -6.78 3.91 7.98
C SER A 56 -5.68 4.80 7.42
N TYR A 57 -5.02 4.33 6.37
CA TYR A 57 -3.96 5.06 5.71
C TYR A 57 -4.25 5.14 4.23
N LEU A 58 -4.02 6.32 3.64
CA LEU A 58 -3.95 6.48 2.19
C LEU A 58 -2.49 6.44 1.78
N GLY A 59 -2.09 5.37 1.11
CA GLY A 59 -0.80 5.29 0.42
C GLY A 59 -0.90 5.86 -0.97
N VAL A 60 0.07 6.70 -1.34
CA VAL A 60 0.23 7.26 -2.68
C VAL A 60 1.65 6.97 -3.13
N THR A 61 1.79 6.24 -4.23
CA THR A 61 3.09 5.99 -4.85
C THR A 61 3.17 6.71 -6.18
N ALA A 62 4.14 7.62 -6.32
CA ALA A 62 4.49 8.26 -7.57
C ALA A 62 5.48 7.39 -8.34
N HIS A 63 5.16 7.13 -9.61
CA HIS A 63 5.95 6.37 -10.56
C HIS A 63 6.39 7.28 -11.71
N TYR A 64 7.69 7.42 -11.92
CA TYR A 64 8.26 8.25 -12.97
C TYR A 64 9.52 7.62 -13.55
N LEU A 65 9.94 8.10 -14.72
CA LEU A 65 11.21 7.70 -15.33
C LEU A 65 12.32 8.65 -14.90
N HIS A 66 13.46 8.09 -14.53
CA HIS A 66 14.70 8.80 -14.26
C HIS A 66 15.86 7.96 -14.77
N ASP A 67 16.71 8.53 -15.64
CA ASP A 67 17.81 7.83 -16.31
C ASP A 67 17.39 6.49 -16.94
N ASP A 68 16.30 6.50 -17.72
CA ASP A 68 15.68 5.34 -18.38
C ASP A 68 15.27 4.20 -17.43
N ARG A 69 15.12 4.50 -16.14
CA ARG A 69 14.67 3.54 -15.12
C ARG A 69 13.37 4.00 -14.50
N LEU A 70 12.49 3.04 -14.26
CA LEU A 70 11.28 3.26 -13.48
C LEU A 70 11.67 3.46 -12.01
N VAL A 71 11.29 4.61 -11.47
CA VAL A 71 11.49 4.97 -10.07
C VAL A 71 10.13 5.15 -9.40
N SER A 72 10.00 4.55 -8.22
CA SER A 72 8.79 4.63 -7.40
C SER A 72 9.10 5.28 -6.05
N ARG A 73 8.25 6.20 -5.61
CA ARG A 73 8.34 6.86 -4.29
C ARG A 73 6.97 6.87 -3.64
N CYS A 74 6.89 6.34 -2.42
CA CYS A 74 5.64 6.19 -1.69
C CYS A 74 5.60 7.15 -0.50
N ILE A 75 4.43 7.74 -0.28
CA ILE A 75 4.05 8.44 0.93
C ILE A 75 2.73 7.87 1.43
N ALA A 76 2.58 7.74 2.74
CA ALA A 76 1.33 7.32 3.34
C ALA A 76 0.91 8.34 4.40
N VAL A 77 -0.37 8.70 4.41
CA VAL A 77 -0.95 9.60 5.41
C VAL A 77 -2.08 8.89 6.14
N ALA A 78 -2.19 9.14 7.45
CA ALA A 78 -3.32 8.65 8.22
C ALA A 78 -4.60 9.38 7.80
N LEU A 79 -5.70 8.64 7.76
CA LEU A 79 -7.04 9.12 7.50
C LEU A 79 -7.82 9.14 8.81
N ASP A 80 -8.45 10.28 9.08
CA ASP A 80 -9.15 10.58 10.33
C ASP A 80 -10.66 10.81 10.12
N GLN A 81 -11.14 10.72 8.87
CA GLN A 81 -12.53 10.92 8.50
C GLN A 81 -13.08 9.74 7.71
N ARG A 82 -14.40 9.77 7.47
CA ARG A 82 -15.04 8.82 6.57
C ARG A 82 -14.44 8.97 5.17
N HIS A 83 -14.04 7.85 4.56
CA HIS A 83 -13.40 7.81 3.25
C HIS A 83 -14.39 8.12 2.10
N THR A 84 -15.00 9.31 2.10
CA THR A 84 -15.83 9.78 0.97
C THR A 84 -14.94 10.14 -0.22
N GLY A 85 -15.51 10.19 -1.43
CA GLY A 85 -14.78 10.62 -2.61
C GLY A 85 -14.15 12.01 -2.44
N ASP A 86 -14.90 12.97 -1.88
CA ASP A 86 -14.41 14.33 -1.63
C ASP A 86 -13.22 14.35 -0.67
N TYR A 87 -13.31 13.63 0.44
CA TYR A 87 -12.23 13.58 1.42
C TYR A 87 -10.96 12.94 0.84
N ILE A 88 -11.10 11.87 0.04
CA ILE A 88 -9.99 11.25 -0.67
C ILE A 88 -9.35 12.23 -1.65
N ALA A 89 -10.17 12.97 -2.40
CA ALA A 89 -9.68 13.97 -3.35
C ALA A 89 -8.90 15.08 -2.64
N ASP A 90 -9.41 15.59 -1.52
CA ASP A 90 -8.73 16.60 -0.71
C ASP A 90 -7.39 16.10 -0.17
N LYS A 91 -7.34 14.87 0.32
CA LYS A 91 -6.09 14.25 0.79
C LYS A 91 -5.09 14.05 -0.34
N LEU A 92 -5.53 13.67 -1.54
CA LEU A 92 -4.66 13.59 -2.71
C LEU A 92 -4.12 14.96 -3.12
N ARG A 93 -4.92 16.03 -3.05
CA ARG A 93 -4.46 17.41 -3.29
C ARG A 93 -3.44 17.84 -2.26
N GLU A 94 -3.69 17.58 -0.97
CA GLU A 94 -2.76 17.89 0.12
C GLU A 94 -1.41 17.20 -0.07
N ILE A 95 -1.42 15.91 -0.40
CA ILE A 95 -0.21 15.13 -0.67
C ILE A 95 0.53 15.66 -1.89
N CYS A 96 -0.16 15.91 -3.00
CA CYS A 96 0.49 16.38 -4.22
C CYS A 96 1.07 17.79 -4.03
N ALA A 97 0.33 18.70 -3.39
CA ALA A 97 0.83 20.04 -3.07
C ALA A 97 2.04 19.97 -2.13
N GLY A 98 1.96 19.15 -1.08
CA GLY A 98 3.06 18.94 -0.14
C GLY A 98 4.31 18.38 -0.82
N MET A 99 4.16 17.46 -1.77
CA MET A 99 5.28 16.83 -2.50
C MET A 99 5.74 17.61 -3.74
N HIS A 100 5.19 18.80 -4.00
CA HIS A 100 5.44 19.58 -5.22
C HIS A 100 5.15 18.82 -6.53
N ILE A 101 4.12 17.98 -6.50
CA ILE A 101 3.65 17.23 -7.66
C ILE A 101 2.58 18.06 -8.38
N SER A 102 2.91 18.51 -9.58
CA SER A 102 1.94 19.24 -10.40
C SER A 102 0.89 18.32 -11.00
N LEU A 103 -0.39 18.72 -10.93
CA LEU A 103 -1.52 17.88 -11.30
C LEU A 103 -1.56 17.57 -12.80
N GLU A 104 -1.10 18.49 -13.65
CA GLU A 104 -1.01 18.32 -15.09
C GLU A 104 0.04 17.28 -15.53
N LYS A 105 1.02 16.99 -14.67
CA LYS A 105 2.04 15.96 -14.93
C LYS A 105 1.49 14.56 -14.66
N ILE A 106 0.35 14.43 -13.99
CA ILE A 106 -0.26 13.13 -13.67
C ILE A 106 -0.92 12.56 -14.92
N THR A 107 -0.35 11.48 -15.44
CA THR A 107 -0.87 10.81 -16.65
C THR A 107 -1.97 9.82 -16.33
N ALA A 108 -1.86 9.11 -15.19
CA ALA A 108 -2.84 8.13 -14.74
C ALA A 108 -2.77 7.94 -13.23
N VAL A 109 -3.88 7.50 -12.64
CA VAL A 109 -3.98 7.09 -11.24
C VAL A 109 -4.61 5.70 -11.17
N VAL A 110 -3.87 4.74 -10.63
CA VAL A 110 -4.33 3.35 -10.47
C VAL A 110 -4.85 3.11 -9.06
N THR A 111 -6.04 2.53 -8.92
CA THR A 111 -6.62 2.15 -7.61
C THR A 111 -7.30 0.78 -7.69
N ASP A 112 -7.69 0.22 -6.55
CA ASP A 112 -8.39 -1.07 -6.43
C ASP A 112 -9.85 -1.09 -6.93
N ASN A 113 -10.32 -0.05 -7.63
CA ASN A 113 -11.72 0.14 -8.04
C ASN A 113 -12.73 0.30 -6.90
N GLY A 114 -12.30 0.54 -5.66
CA GLY A 114 -13.21 0.93 -4.60
C GLY A 114 -14.10 2.11 -5.04
N SER A 115 -15.40 2.05 -4.75
CA SER A 115 -16.36 3.06 -5.23
C SER A 115 -15.96 4.47 -4.80
N ASN A 116 -15.53 4.63 -3.54
CA ASN A 116 -15.05 5.89 -3.01
C ASN A 116 -13.70 6.31 -3.60
N MET A 117 -12.79 5.36 -3.87
CA MET A 117 -11.53 5.65 -4.55
C MET A 117 -11.77 6.19 -5.95
N THR A 118 -12.65 5.52 -6.71
CA THR A 118 -13.01 5.93 -8.08
C THR A 118 -13.66 7.31 -8.08
N ALA A 119 -14.57 7.58 -7.14
CA ALA A 119 -15.17 8.90 -6.96
C ALA A 119 -14.10 9.95 -6.57
N GLY A 120 -13.19 9.61 -5.68
CA GLY A 120 -12.10 10.49 -5.26
C GLY A 120 -11.16 10.86 -6.39
N ILE A 121 -10.78 9.92 -7.28
CA ILE A 121 -9.96 10.24 -8.45
C ILE A 121 -10.72 11.15 -9.42
N ALA A 122 -12.02 10.90 -9.64
CA ALA A 122 -12.84 11.76 -10.48
C ALA A 122 -12.96 13.19 -9.92
N ASN A 123 -13.05 13.34 -8.60
CA ASN A 123 -13.12 14.64 -7.93
C ASN A 123 -11.74 15.32 -7.81
N PHE A 124 -10.65 14.55 -7.84
CA PHE A 124 -9.27 15.03 -7.75
C PHE A 124 -8.74 15.55 -9.09
N LEU A 125 -8.92 14.78 -10.16
CA LEU A 125 -8.47 15.10 -11.52
C LEU A 125 -9.66 15.03 -12.49
N GLU A 126 -9.72 13.95 -13.28
CA GLU A 126 -10.74 13.66 -14.26
C GLU A 126 -10.96 12.14 -14.27
N LYS A 127 -12.18 11.71 -14.59
CA LYS A 127 -12.54 10.27 -14.59
C LYS A 127 -11.71 9.43 -15.58
N ASN A 128 -11.28 10.02 -16.70
CA ASN A 128 -10.45 9.37 -17.72
C ASN A 128 -9.00 9.10 -17.27
N LYS A 129 -8.53 9.72 -16.18
CA LYS A 129 -7.20 9.50 -15.61
C LYS A 129 -7.17 8.27 -14.69
N HIS A 130 -8.32 7.75 -14.29
CA HIS A 130 -8.41 6.56 -13.44
C HIS A 130 -8.14 5.29 -14.25
N LEU A 131 -7.31 4.41 -13.69
CA LEU A 131 -7.09 3.06 -14.18
C LEU A 131 -7.40 2.03 -13.09
N PRO A 132 -8.05 0.91 -13.42
CA PRO A 132 -8.26 -0.16 -12.48
C PRO A 132 -6.97 -0.91 -12.16
N CYS A 133 -6.80 -1.34 -10.92
CA CYS A 133 -5.73 -2.23 -10.54
C CYS A 133 -5.88 -3.57 -11.27
N PHE A 134 -4.86 -3.95 -12.02
CA PHE A 134 -4.87 -5.19 -12.80
C PHE A 134 -4.99 -6.42 -11.91
N ALA A 135 -4.24 -6.48 -10.81
CA ALA A 135 -4.30 -7.60 -9.86
C ALA A 135 -5.68 -7.73 -9.21
N HIS A 136 -6.28 -6.62 -8.79
CA HIS A 136 -7.64 -6.62 -8.25
C HIS A 136 -8.66 -7.08 -9.31
N THR A 137 -8.48 -6.65 -10.57
CA THR A 137 -9.32 -7.08 -11.69
C THR A 137 -9.26 -8.59 -11.89
N ILE A 138 -8.07 -9.21 -11.84
CA ILE A 138 -7.93 -10.67 -11.89
C ILE A 138 -8.64 -11.34 -10.72
N ASN A 139 -8.51 -10.79 -9.52
CA ASN A 139 -9.20 -11.32 -8.33
C ASN A 139 -10.73 -11.29 -8.51
N LEU A 140 -11.29 -10.19 -9.03
CA LEU A 140 -12.73 -10.08 -9.34
C LEU A 140 -13.19 -11.11 -10.38
N ILE A 141 -12.37 -11.40 -11.39
CA ILE A 141 -12.66 -12.46 -12.37
C ILE A 141 -12.72 -13.82 -11.68
N ALA A 142 -11.77 -14.14 -10.80
CA ALA A 142 -11.76 -15.39 -10.05
C ALA A 142 -12.99 -15.50 -9.13
N GLU A 143 -13.34 -14.45 -8.40
CA GLU A 143 -14.54 -14.40 -7.55
C GLU A 143 -15.83 -14.58 -8.35
N SER A 144 -15.92 -13.94 -9.52
CA SER A 144 -17.06 -14.08 -10.43
C SER A 144 -17.17 -15.52 -10.95
N ALA A 145 -16.06 -16.13 -11.36
CA ALA A 145 -16.03 -17.51 -11.84
C ALA A 145 -16.45 -18.52 -10.75
N MET A 146 -16.04 -18.28 -9.49
CA MET A 146 -16.44 -19.12 -8.35
C MET A 146 -17.95 -19.00 -8.04
N SER A 147 -18.56 -17.87 -8.36
CA SER A 147 -19.98 -17.61 -8.10
C SER A 147 -20.93 -18.31 -9.08
N VAL A 148 -20.47 -18.65 -10.29
CA VAL A 148 -21.29 -19.32 -11.32
C VAL A 148 -21.49 -20.82 -11.04
N ASN A 149 -20.49 -21.47 -10.47
CA ASN A 149 -20.45 -22.93 -10.29
C ASN A 149 -20.79 -23.38 -8.86
N ASP A 150 -21.35 -22.48 -8.04
CA ASP A 150 -21.68 -22.66 -6.62
C ASP A 150 -20.71 -23.58 -5.83
N PHE A 151 -19.43 -23.20 -5.82
CA PHE A 151 -18.42 -23.85 -4.99
C PHE A 151 -18.58 -23.53 -3.48
N SER A 152 -19.64 -22.81 -3.09
CA SER A 152 -19.84 -22.31 -1.73
C SER A 152 -19.79 -23.42 -0.68
N SER A 153 -20.35 -24.59 -1.00
CA SER A 153 -20.36 -25.75 -0.11
C SER A 153 -18.95 -26.32 0.13
N LEU A 154 -18.14 -26.45 -0.93
CA LEU A 154 -16.76 -26.91 -0.84
C LEU A 154 -15.90 -25.89 -0.08
N VAL A 155 -16.01 -24.62 -0.45
CA VAL A 155 -15.28 -23.52 0.20
C VAL A 155 -15.63 -23.45 1.69
N SER A 156 -16.90 -23.67 2.06
CA SER A 156 -17.33 -23.68 3.46
C SER A 156 -16.68 -24.81 4.25
N LYS A 157 -16.68 -26.04 3.71
CA LYS A 157 -15.99 -27.19 4.35
C LYS A 157 -14.50 -26.93 4.54
N VAL A 158 -13.81 -26.39 3.53
CA VAL A 158 -12.39 -26.04 3.63
C VAL A 158 -12.18 -24.95 4.69
N ARG A 159 -13.05 -23.92 4.71
CA ARG A 159 -12.99 -22.84 5.68
C ARG A 159 -13.17 -23.35 7.11
N ASP A 160 -14.06 -24.32 7.34
CA ASP A 160 -14.28 -24.92 8.65
C ASP A 160 -13.06 -25.71 9.14
N ILE A 161 -12.40 -26.46 8.25
CA ILE A 161 -11.12 -27.13 8.56
C ILE A 161 -10.06 -26.08 8.94
N VAL A 162 -9.91 -25.02 8.14
CA VAL A 162 -8.93 -23.95 8.43
C VAL A 162 -9.25 -23.27 9.76
N LYS A 163 -10.52 -22.97 10.04
CA LYS A 163 -10.97 -22.38 11.31
C LYS A 163 -10.64 -23.29 12.49
N PHE A 164 -10.89 -24.59 12.36
CA PHE A 164 -10.56 -25.56 13.41
C PHE A 164 -9.07 -25.50 13.78
N PHE A 165 -8.17 -25.54 12.79
CA PHE A 165 -6.73 -25.46 13.06
C PHE A 165 -6.29 -24.08 13.57
N LYS A 166 -6.85 -22.99 13.05
CA LYS A 166 -6.54 -21.62 13.52
C LYS A 166 -7.08 -21.32 14.91
N SER A 167 -8.03 -22.10 15.43
CA SER A 167 -8.61 -21.88 16.76
C SER A 167 -7.65 -22.17 17.92
N SER A 168 -6.57 -22.92 17.68
CA SER A 168 -5.59 -23.30 18.70
C SER A 168 -4.17 -23.36 18.16
N VAL A 169 -3.24 -22.76 18.91
CA VAL A 169 -1.80 -22.82 18.61
C VAL A 169 -1.30 -24.27 18.56
N ILE A 170 -1.76 -25.13 19.48
CA ILE A 170 -1.38 -26.54 19.54
C ILE A 170 -1.81 -27.29 18.27
N LEU A 171 -3.04 -27.05 17.80
CA LEU A 171 -3.55 -27.65 16.58
C LEU A 171 -2.79 -27.15 15.34
N SER A 172 -2.55 -25.84 15.27
CA SER A 172 -1.77 -25.22 14.18
C SER A 172 -0.34 -25.77 14.12
N ASP A 173 0.32 -25.96 15.26
CA ASP A 173 1.68 -26.50 15.33
C ASP A 173 1.71 -27.99 14.98
N SER A 174 0.72 -28.76 15.45
CA SER A 174 0.54 -30.17 15.06
C SER A 174 0.38 -30.32 13.54
N LEU A 175 -0.40 -29.43 12.89
CA LEU A 175 -0.55 -29.41 11.44
C LEU A 175 0.77 -29.09 10.73
N ARG A 176 1.51 -28.06 11.19
CA ARG A 176 2.82 -27.66 10.62
C ARG A 176 3.86 -28.78 10.72
N GLN A 177 3.90 -29.50 11.84
CA GLN A 177 4.79 -30.65 12.03
C GLN A 177 4.46 -31.80 11.07
N LYS A 178 3.18 -32.04 10.76
CA LYS A 178 2.79 -33.06 9.79
C LYS A 178 3.06 -32.64 8.34
N GLN A 179 3.07 -31.34 8.05
CA GLN A 179 3.31 -30.80 6.70
C GLN A 179 4.81 -30.71 6.34
N THR A 180 5.71 -30.72 7.31
CA THR A 180 7.17 -30.56 7.10
C THR A 180 7.85 -31.76 6.45
N GLY A 181 7.18 -32.92 6.37
CA GLY A 181 7.67 -34.13 5.67
C GLY A 181 7.27 -34.23 4.20
N SER A 182 6.39 -33.36 3.71
CA SER A 182 5.94 -33.34 2.31
C SER A 182 6.64 -32.22 1.56
N GLN A 183 7.18 -32.49 0.37
CA GLN A 183 7.72 -31.41 -0.46
C GLN A 183 6.64 -30.32 -0.64
N PRO A 184 6.96 -29.03 -0.44
CA PRO A 184 6.02 -27.98 -0.71
C PRO A 184 5.66 -28.03 -2.19
N LEU A 185 4.43 -28.41 -2.48
CA LEU A 185 3.87 -28.35 -3.83
C LEU A 185 3.86 -26.87 -4.21
N LYS A 186 4.71 -26.49 -5.17
CA LYS A 186 4.71 -25.14 -5.72
C LYS A 186 3.38 -24.95 -6.44
N LEU A 187 2.64 -23.92 -6.06
CA LEU A 187 1.57 -23.39 -6.89
C LEU A 187 2.23 -22.92 -8.19
N ILE A 188 1.80 -23.50 -9.31
CA ILE A 188 2.13 -23.08 -10.67
C ILE A 188 1.40 -21.76 -10.95
#